data_AF-A0A942AJU6-F1
#
_entry.id   AF-A0A942AJU6-F1
#
_cell.length_a   1.000
_cell.length_b   1.000
_cell.length_c   1.000
_cell.angle_alpha   90.00
_cell.angle_beta   90.00
_cell.angle_gamma   90.00
#
_symmetry.space_group_name_H-M   'P 1'
#
loop_
_entity.id
_entity.type
_entity.pdbx_description
1 polymer ?
#
loop_
_entity_poly.entity_id
_entity_poly.type
_entity_poly.pdbx_seq_one_letter_code
_entity_poly.pdbx_strand_id
1 'polypeptide(L)'
;MQYHLDTIPVWEAMEQSTACPLCALYRRVEASEIERSLGGSVMEPDARIRVNEKGICARHHGQLFAMQNRLGHALLVDSHTKELLKKLEGLEKRAASCEKRGLFGGGDGLEGVARELEDMCHTCVICGDIQSHMERYFYTFLHLWKTDAAFREKWQASRGVCLPHAADLLFRAQKHLSGSARRDFATSLLSLVKANLVQDEKDLEWFTLKFDYRNQQKPWGNSRDALERTVNRLRGFCVGGGETQE
;
A
#
# COMPACT_ATOMS: atom_id res chain seq x y z
N MET A 1 0.09 -21.08 -10.97
CA MET A 1 -0.96 -20.76 -9.98
C MET A 1 -2.19 -20.27 -10.73
N GLN A 2 -3.32 -20.93 -10.54
CA GLN A 2 -4.61 -20.51 -11.08
C GLN A 2 -5.17 -19.47 -10.10
N TYR A 3 -5.23 -18.20 -10.51
CA TYR A 3 -5.81 -17.15 -9.67
C TYR A 3 -7.34 -17.30 -9.68
N HIS A 4 -7.96 -17.42 -8.50
CA HIS A 4 -9.40 -17.23 -8.38
C HIS A 4 -9.71 -15.76 -8.65
N LEU A 5 -10.53 -15.49 -9.65
CA LEU A 5 -10.86 -14.14 -10.09
C LEU A 5 -12.05 -13.60 -9.27
N ASP A 6 -11.76 -12.88 -8.19
CA ASP A 6 -12.77 -12.11 -7.47
C ASP A 6 -12.98 -10.77 -8.17
N THR A 7 -13.92 -10.73 -9.13
CA THR A 7 -14.20 -9.54 -9.94
C THR A 7 -15.00 -8.47 -9.19
N ILE A 8 -15.82 -8.90 -8.22
CA ILE A 8 -16.74 -8.02 -7.47
C ILE A 8 -16.00 -6.87 -6.77
N PRO A 9 -14.94 -7.10 -5.96
CA PRO A 9 -14.27 -5.99 -5.27
C PRO A 9 -13.68 -4.96 -6.25
N VAL A 10 -13.16 -5.41 -7.39
CA VAL A 10 -12.59 -4.51 -8.40
C VAL A 10 -13.67 -3.67 -9.07
N TRP A 11 -14.82 -4.26 -9.37
CA TRP A 11 -15.99 -3.53 -9.88
C TRP A 11 -16.54 -2.52 -8.87
N GLU A 12 -16.74 -2.93 -7.61
CA GLU A 12 -17.19 -2.04 -6.53
C GLU A 12 -16.24 -0.84 -6.39
N ALA A 13 -14.92 -1.06 -6.42
CA ALA A 13 -13.94 0.01 -6.34
C ALA A 13 -13.99 0.99 -7.53
N MET A 14 -14.28 0.48 -8.73
CA MET A 14 -14.48 1.30 -9.93
C MET A 14 -15.77 2.14 -9.88
N GLU A 15 -16.78 1.68 -9.14
CA GLU A 15 -18.07 2.36 -9.00
C GLU A 15 -18.06 3.49 -7.98
N GLN A 16 -17.23 3.39 -6.94
CA GLN A 16 -17.12 4.37 -5.84
C GLN A 16 -16.61 5.77 -6.26
N SER A 17 -16.34 6.01 -7.54
CA SER A 17 -15.94 7.31 -8.10
C SER A 17 -14.78 8.00 -7.34
N THR A 18 -13.86 7.20 -6.81
CA THR A 18 -12.68 7.68 -6.08
C THR A 18 -11.60 8.20 -7.02
N ALA A 19 -10.63 8.96 -6.49
CA ALA A 19 -9.48 9.41 -7.27
C ALA A 19 -8.58 8.24 -7.74
N CYS A 20 -8.57 7.12 -7.00
CA CYS A 20 -7.86 5.91 -7.39
C CYS A 20 -8.55 4.66 -6.79
N PRO A 21 -9.18 3.80 -7.60
CA PRO A 21 -9.88 2.60 -7.14
C PRO A 21 -8.94 1.60 -6.46
N LEU A 22 -7.67 1.52 -6.91
CA LEU A 22 -6.67 0.63 -6.31
C LEU A 22 -6.23 1.10 -4.92
N CYS A 23 -6.23 2.42 -4.65
CA CYS A 23 -6.03 2.92 -3.28
C CYS A 23 -7.21 2.56 -2.38
N ALA A 24 -8.44 2.63 -2.89
CA ALA A 24 -9.64 2.22 -2.14
C ALA A 24 -9.57 0.72 -1.77
N LEU A 25 -9.19 -0.13 -2.73
CA LEU A 25 -8.95 -1.55 -2.48
C LEU A 25 -7.84 -1.77 -1.44
N TYR A 26 -6.70 -1.10 -1.59
CA TYR A 26 -5.60 -1.19 -0.63
C TYR A 26 -6.07 -0.87 0.79
N ARG A 27 -6.79 0.23 0.98
CA ARG A 27 -7.32 0.65 2.28
C ARG A 27 -8.32 -0.35 2.86
N ARG A 28 -9.21 -0.90 2.03
CA ARG A 28 -10.17 -1.92 2.45
C ARG A 28 -9.45 -3.18 2.94
N VAL A 29 -8.48 -3.67 2.16
CA VAL A 29 -7.66 -4.83 2.56
C VAL A 29 -6.90 -4.52 3.84
N GLU A 30 -6.25 -3.37 3.93
CA GLU A 30 -5.52 -2.99 5.13
C GLU A 30 -6.40 -2.96 6.37
N ALA A 31 -7.58 -2.36 6.29
CA ALA A 31 -8.53 -2.33 7.39
C ALA A 31 -8.95 -3.76 7.80
N SER A 32 -9.27 -4.61 6.83
CA SER A 32 -9.61 -6.01 7.09
C SER A 32 -8.46 -6.82 7.69
N GLU A 33 -7.22 -6.59 7.25
CA GLU A 33 -6.05 -7.30 7.80
C GLU A 33 -5.69 -6.81 9.20
N ILE A 34 -5.90 -5.53 9.51
CA ILE A 34 -5.76 -5.00 10.87
C ILE A 34 -6.81 -5.59 11.80
N GLU A 35 -8.07 -5.66 11.36
CA GLU A 35 -9.16 -6.27 12.12
C GLU A 35 -8.91 -7.77 12.34
N ARG A 36 -8.54 -8.51 11.29
CA ARG A 36 -8.17 -9.93 11.36
C ARG A 36 -7.01 -10.17 12.31
N SER A 37 -6.01 -9.29 12.27
CA SER A 37 -4.83 -9.34 13.15
C SER A 37 -5.15 -9.04 14.61
N LEU A 38 -6.36 -8.61 14.98
CA LEU A 38 -6.79 -8.46 16.38
C LEU A 38 -8.05 -9.28 16.71
N GLY A 39 -8.60 -10.00 15.73
CA GLY A 39 -9.78 -10.84 15.91
C GLY A 39 -9.47 -12.15 16.66
N GLY A 40 -10.49 -13.00 16.78
CA GLY A 40 -10.37 -14.29 17.48
C GLY A 40 -9.28 -15.23 16.93
N SER A 41 -8.90 -15.05 15.66
CA SER A 41 -7.85 -15.79 14.96
C SER A 41 -6.42 -15.51 15.46
N VAL A 42 -6.19 -14.47 16.26
CA VAL A 42 -4.86 -14.16 16.84
C VAL A 42 -4.34 -15.27 17.76
N MET A 43 -5.26 -16.07 18.30
CA MET A 43 -4.93 -17.21 19.14
C MET A 43 -4.57 -18.46 18.32
N GLU A 44 -4.79 -18.46 17.00
CA GLU A 44 -4.45 -19.59 16.15
C GLU A 44 -2.92 -19.74 16.02
N PRO A 45 -2.39 -20.97 16.15
CA PRO A 45 -0.95 -21.23 16.05
C PRO A 45 -0.33 -20.70 14.76
N ASP A 46 -1.02 -20.86 13.62
CA ASP A 46 -0.52 -20.47 12.30
C ASP A 46 -0.32 -18.96 12.19
N ALA A 47 -1.25 -18.16 12.73
CA ALA A 47 -1.14 -16.70 12.74
C ALA A 47 0.08 -16.26 13.59
N ARG A 48 0.31 -16.92 14.73
CA ARG A 48 1.46 -16.64 15.61
C ARG A 48 2.79 -16.99 14.95
N ILE A 49 2.87 -18.10 14.23
CA ILE A 49 4.09 -18.49 13.50
C ILE A 49 4.46 -17.41 12.49
N ARG A 50 3.49 -16.95 11.66
CA ARG A 50 3.76 -15.89 10.66
C ARG A 50 4.22 -14.58 11.28
N VAL A 51 3.62 -14.17 12.41
CA VAL A 51 4.01 -12.95 13.13
C VAL A 51 5.39 -13.11 13.77
N ASN A 52 5.69 -14.27 14.36
CA ASN A 52 7.01 -14.54 14.95
C ASN A 52 8.12 -14.51 13.89
N GLU A 53 7.84 -14.99 12.68
CA GLU A 53 8.77 -14.97 11.55
C GLU A 53 8.98 -13.56 10.97
N LYS A 54 7.90 -12.82 10.69
CA LYS A 54 7.93 -11.58 9.88
C LYS A 54 7.72 -10.29 10.67
N GLY A 55 7.34 -10.34 11.94
CA GLY A 55 7.03 -9.15 12.72
C GLY A 55 5.92 -8.26 12.15
N ILE A 56 5.86 -7.03 12.66
CA ILE A 56 4.91 -6.00 12.26
C ILE A 56 5.65 -4.66 12.15
N CYS A 57 5.41 -3.89 11.09
CA CYS A 57 6.09 -2.61 10.89
C CYS A 57 5.57 -1.52 11.83
N ALA A 58 6.34 -0.46 12.02
CA ALA A 58 5.98 0.66 12.89
C ALA A 58 4.60 1.27 12.56
N ARG A 59 4.27 1.41 11.27
CA ARG A 59 2.99 1.95 10.81
C ARG A 59 1.82 1.05 11.23
N HIS A 60 1.94 -0.26 11.01
CA HIS A 60 0.90 -1.21 11.38
C HIS A 60 0.80 -1.41 12.88
N HIS A 61 1.90 -1.30 13.63
CA HIS A 61 1.82 -1.20 15.10
C HIS A 61 0.99 -0.01 15.54
N GLY A 62 1.16 1.16 14.91
CA GLY A 62 0.33 2.35 15.17
C GLY A 62 -1.16 2.10 14.89
N GLN A 63 -1.49 1.45 13.77
CA GLN A 63 -2.87 1.11 13.43
C GLN A 63 -3.48 0.07 14.39
N LEU A 64 -2.75 -0.99 14.74
CA LEU A 64 -3.18 -1.99 15.72
C LEU A 64 -3.35 -1.36 17.11
N PHE A 65 -2.47 -0.45 17.50
CA PHE A 65 -2.57 0.28 18.75
C PHE A 65 -3.76 1.25 18.76
N ALA A 66 -4.20 1.76 17.61
CA ALA A 66 -5.41 2.59 17.53
C ALA A 66 -6.69 1.77 17.74
N MET A 67 -6.63 0.45 17.55
CA MET A 67 -7.75 -0.46 17.82
C MET A 67 -7.95 -0.63 19.34
N GLN A 68 -9.19 -0.80 19.78
CA GLN A 68 -9.54 -0.92 21.20
C GLN A 68 -9.18 -2.29 21.82
N ASN A 69 -8.58 -3.23 21.06
CA ASN A 69 -8.16 -4.55 21.56
C ASN A 69 -6.69 -4.56 22.04
N ARG A 70 -6.46 -3.99 23.22
CA ARG A 70 -5.12 -3.94 23.84
C ARG A 70 -4.54 -5.30 24.17
N LEU A 71 -5.37 -6.23 24.64
CA LEU A 71 -4.93 -7.56 25.04
C LEU A 71 -4.45 -8.38 23.84
N GLY A 72 -5.22 -8.40 22.75
CA GLY A 72 -4.84 -9.10 21.52
C GLY A 72 -3.53 -8.57 20.95
N HIS A 73 -3.36 -7.24 20.96
CA HIS A 73 -2.11 -6.62 20.52
C HIS A 73 -0.93 -6.99 21.43
N ALA A 74 -1.11 -6.96 22.76
CA ALA A 74 -0.07 -7.33 23.72
C ALA A 74 0.38 -8.80 23.55
N LEU A 75 -0.55 -9.73 23.31
CA LEU A 75 -0.24 -11.14 23.09
C LEU A 75 0.58 -11.37 21.81
N LEU A 76 0.27 -10.65 20.73
CA LEU A 76 1.07 -10.68 19.50
C LEU A 76 2.49 -10.17 19.72
N VAL A 77 2.60 -9.02 20.39
CA VAL A 77 3.89 -8.40 20.69
C VAL A 77 4.72 -9.27 21.61
N ASP A 78 4.13 -9.88 22.65
CA ASP A 78 4.82 -10.79 23.57
C ASP A 78 5.37 -12.02 22.84
N SER A 79 4.56 -12.65 21.99
CA SER A 79 4.99 -13.81 21.19
C SER A 79 6.19 -13.46 20.29
N HIS A 80 6.11 -12.36 19.55
CA HIS A 80 7.19 -11.93 18.67
C HIS A 80 8.44 -11.51 19.47
N THR A 81 8.26 -10.82 20.60
CA THR A 81 9.36 -10.41 21.49
C THR A 81 10.14 -11.62 22.00
N LYS A 82 9.44 -12.69 22.43
CA LYS A 82 10.09 -13.94 22.86
C LYS A 82 10.92 -14.57 21.75
N GLU A 83 10.48 -14.47 20.49
CA GLU A 83 11.26 -14.98 19.36
C GLU A 83 12.48 -14.10 19.06
N LEU A 84 12.33 -12.77 19.11
CA LEU A 84 13.44 -11.83 18.94
C LEU A 84 14.49 -11.98 20.05
N LEU A 85 14.10 -12.23 21.30
CA LEU A 85 15.04 -12.48 22.39
C LEU A 85 15.96 -13.66 22.09
N LYS A 86 15.44 -14.77 21.56
CA LYS A 86 16.25 -15.92 21.15
C LYS A 86 17.25 -15.56 20.05
N LYS A 87 16.83 -14.76 19.05
CA LYS A 87 17.72 -14.29 17.98
C LYS A 87 18.80 -13.36 18.54
N LEU A 88 18.44 -12.45 19.44
CA LEU A 88 19.36 -11.54 20.10
C LEU A 88 20.42 -12.26 20.94
N GLU A 89 20.08 -13.34 21.65
CA GLU A 89 21.08 -14.17 22.35
C GLU A 89 22.14 -14.74 21.40
N GLY A 90 21.74 -15.10 20.17
CA GLY A 90 22.66 -15.55 19.12
C GLY A 90 23.56 -14.43 18.61
N LEU A 91 22.99 -13.25 18.40
CA LEU A 91 23.71 -12.05 17.98
C LEU A 91 24.69 -11.54 19.03
N GLU A 92 24.31 -11.56 20.31
CA GLU A 92 25.16 -11.18 21.44
C GLU A 92 26.43 -12.05 21.50
N LYS A 93 26.27 -13.38 21.40
CA LYS A 93 27.40 -14.32 21.36
C LYS A 93 28.31 -14.08 20.16
N ARG A 94 27.74 -13.77 18.99
CA ARG A 94 28.49 -13.42 17.78
C ARG A 94 29.25 -12.10 17.94
N ALA A 95 28.62 -11.07 18.49
CA ALA A 95 29.26 -9.79 18.77
C ALA A 95 30.43 -9.96 19.76
N ALA A 96 30.23 -10.71 20.84
CA ALA A 96 31.28 -10.99 21.85
C ALA A 96 32.48 -11.80 21.30
N SER A 97 32.29 -12.57 20.23
CA SER A 97 33.36 -13.35 19.59
C SER A 97 34.13 -12.59 18.50
N CYS A 98 33.67 -11.40 18.10
CA CYS A 98 34.29 -10.60 17.04
C CYS A 98 35.67 -10.02 17.40
N GLU A 99 36.00 -9.83 18.67
CA GLU A 99 37.29 -9.25 19.09
C GLU A 99 38.52 -10.16 18.84
N LYS A 100 38.31 -11.45 18.51
CA LYS A 100 39.39 -12.45 18.46
C LYS A 100 40.00 -12.74 17.08
N ARG A 101 39.58 -12.07 15.99
CA ARG A 101 40.16 -12.31 14.65
C ARG A 101 41.16 -11.22 14.26
N GLY A 102 42.44 -11.58 14.31
CA GLY A 102 43.58 -10.73 13.96
C GLY A 102 43.64 -10.33 12.48
N LEU A 103 44.69 -9.57 12.17
CA LEU A 103 45.05 -8.77 10.99
C LEU A 103 44.80 -9.33 9.56
N PHE A 104 44.23 -10.52 9.38
CA PHE A 104 43.96 -11.15 8.07
C PHE A 104 42.62 -11.91 8.02
N GLY A 105 41.53 -11.31 8.51
CA GLY A 105 40.18 -11.87 8.40
C GLY A 105 39.17 -10.81 8.01
N GLY A 106 38.75 -10.81 6.74
CA GLY A 106 37.83 -9.83 6.16
C GLY A 106 36.53 -9.70 6.93
N GLY A 107 36.07 -8.45 7.07
CA GLY A 107 34.94 -8.03 7.87
C GLY A 107 33.61 -8.60 7.40
N ASP A 108 32.90 -9.21 8.35
CA ASP A 108 31.43 -9.26 8.37
C ASP A 108 30.90 -9.45 9.82
N GLY A 109 31.71 -9.08 10.82
CA GLY A 109 31.43 -9.37 12.23
C GLY A 109 30.28 -8.51 12.77
N LEU A 110 30.60 -7.25 13.12
CA LEU A 110 29.59 -6.29 13.59
C LEU A 110 28.66 -5.82 12.46
N GLU A 111 29.15 -5.75 11.21
CA GLU A 111 28.33 -5.39 10.05
C GLU A 111 27.25 -6.45 9.78
N GLY A 112 27.58 -7.74 9.86
CA GLY A 112 26.60 -8.82 9.75
C GLY A 112 25.60 -8.83 10.90
N VAL A 113 26.02 -8.49 12.14
CA VAL A 113 25.09 -8.32 13.27
C VAL A 113 24.14 -7.13 13.02
N ALA A 114 24.66 -6.01 12.52
CA ALA A 114 23.86 -4.84 12.19
C ALA A 114 22.85 -5.12 11.07
N ARG A 115 23.26 -5.84 10.01
CA ARG A 115 22.36 -6.27 8.93
C ARG A 115 21.24 -7.17 9.44
N GLU A 116 21.55 -8.12 10.32
CA GLU A 116 20.52 -9.02 10.86
C GLU A 116 19.55 -8.27 11.79
N LEU A 117 20.04 -7.30 12.57
CA LEU A 117 19.17 -6.38 13.33
C LEU A 117 18.26 -5.56 12.40
N GLU A 118 18.81 -5.07 11.29
CA GLU A 118 18.07 -4.34 10.27
C GLU A 118 16.99 -5.23 9.62
N ASP A 119 17.32 -6.45 9.20
CA ASP A 119 16.38 -7.41 8.60
C ASP A 119 15.22 -7.77 9.53
N MET A 120 15.47 -7.85 10.85
CA MET A 120 14.43 -8.07 11.86
C MET A 120 13.42 -6.92 11.94
N CYS A 121 13.76 -5.71 11.47
CA CYS A 121 12.89 -4.53 11.51
C CYS A 121 12.15 -4.22 10.20
N HIS A 122 12.56 -4.79 9.07
CA HIS A 122 12.03 -4.44 7.74
C HIS A 122 10.89 -5.32 7.23
N THR A 123 10.57 -6.40 7.94
CA THR A 123 9.49 -7.30 7.54
C THR A 123 8.19 -6.96 8.27
N CYS A 124 7.06 -7.28 7.63
CA CYS A 124 5.75 -7.16 8.26
C CYS A 124 4.77 -8.14 7.64
N VAL A 125 4.13 -8.96 8.49
CA VAL A 125 3.12 -9.93 8.04
C VAL A 125 1.94 -9.23 7.34
N ILE A 126 1.44 -8.13 7.92
CA ILE A 126 0.30 -7.37 7.38
C ILE A 126 0.66 -6.75 6.02
N CYS A 127 1.84 -6.14 5.87
CA CYS A 127 2.31 -5.66 4.57
C CYS A 127 2.34 -6.78 3.52
N GLY A 128 2.83 -7.97 3.88
CA GLY A 128 2.91 -9.11 2.98
C GLY A 128 1.53 -9.64 2.56
N ASP A 129 0.59 -9.69 3.50
CA ASP A 129 -0.78 -10.11 3.23
C ASP A 129 -1.50 -9.09 2.33
N ILE A 130 -1.37 -7.79 2.63
CA ILE A 130 -1.88 -6.71 1.75
C ILE A 130 -1.30 -6.82 0.35
N GLN A 131 0.02 -6.98 0.22
CA GLN A 131 0.68 -7.11 -1.08
C GLN A 131 0.12 -8.30 -1.87
N SER A 132 -0.04 -9.45 -1.22
CA SER A 132 -0.60 -10.66 -1.83
C SER A 132 -2.03 -10.47 -2.33
N HIS A 133 -2.87 -9.75 -1.59
CA HIS A 133 -4.21 -9.37 -2.02
C HIS A 133 -4.17 -8.40 -3.21
N MET A 134 -3.32 -7.38 -3.14
CA MET A 134 -3.20 -6.39 -4.21
C MET A 134 -2.69 -7.01 -5.51
N GLU A 135 -1.75 -7.96 -5.48
CA GLU A 135 -1.32 -8.71 -6.67
C GLU A 135 -2.50 -9.36 -7.40
N ARG A 136 -3.43 -9.97 -6.65
CA ARG A 136 -4.65 -10.56 -7.22
C ARG A 136 -5.55 -9.49 -7.82
N TYR A 137 -5.73 -8.36 -7.16
CA TYR A 137 -6.54 -7.27 -7.70
C TYR A 137 -5.94 -6.63 -8.95
N PHE A 138 -4.61 -6.44 -9.02
CA PHE A 138 -3.96 -5.98 -10.24
C PHE A 138 -4.17 -6.97 -11.39
N TYR A 139 -4.04 -8.27 -11.12
CA TYR A 139 -4.32 -9.30 -12.11
C TYR A 139 -5.77 -9.25 -12.60
N THR A 140 -6.74 -9.21 -11.67
CA THR A 140 -8.17 -9.11 -12.00
C THR A 140 -8.49 -7.84 -12.77
N PHE A 141 -7.91 -6.70 -12.38
CA PHE A 141 -8.10 -5.42 -13.08
C PHE A 141 -7.64 -5.51 -14.54
N LEU A 142 -6.43 -6.04 -14.78
CA LEU A 142 -5.90 -6.21 -16.15
C LEU A 142 -6.70 -7.25 -16.95
N HIS A 143 -7.16 -8.30 -16.28
CA HIS A 143 -8.04 -9.29 -16.90
C HIS A 143 -9.35 -8.65 -17.36
N LEU A 144 -10.07 -7.97 -16.47
CA LEU A 144 -11.32 -7.26 -16.78
C LEU A 144 -11.11 -6.20 -17.87
N TRP A 145 -10.05 -5.40 -17.79
CA TRP A 145 -9.75 -4.42 -18.84
C TRP A 145 -9.58 -5.09 -20.22
N LYS A 146 -8.96 -6.27 -20.27
CA LYS A 146 -8.76 -7.03 -21.51
C LYS A 146 -10.06 -7.67 -22.03
N THR A 147 -10.86 -8.26 -21.15
CA THR A 147 -11.97 -9.15 -21.55
C THR A 147 -13.34 -8.49 -21.53
N ASP A 148 -13.52 -7.40 -20.78
CA ASP A 148 -14.81 -6.78 -20.51
C ASP A 148 -14.91 -5.37 -21.11
N ALA A 149 -15.86 -5.17 -22.03
CA ALA A 149 -16.09 -3.88 -22.67
C ALA A 149 -16.70 -2.84 -21.73
N ALA A 150 -17.65 -3.25 -20.88
CA ALA A 150 -18.26 -2.35 -19.89
C ALA A 150 -17.22 -1.87 -18.87
N PHE A 151 -16.29 -2.75 -18.49
CA PHE A 151 -15.18 -2.35 -17.61
C PHE A 151 -14.28 -1.29 -18.27
N ARG A 152 -13.99 -1.43 -19.58
CA ARG A 152 -13.23 -0.41 -20.32
C ARG A 152 -13.98 0.92 -20.39
N GLU A 153 -15.28 0.91 -20.63
CA GLU A 153 -16.11 2.13 -20.63
C GLU A 153 -16.07 2.80 -19.26
N LYS A 154 -16.27 2.03 -18.18
CA LYS A 154 -16.18 2.53 -16.81
C LYS A 154 -14.80 3.09 -16.49
N TRP A 155 -13.73 2.44 -16.97
CA TRP A 155 -12.36 2.92 -16.85
C TRP A 155 -12.16 4.27 -17.53
N GLN A 156 -12.62 4.44 -18.77
CA GLN A 156 -12.50 5.72 -19.48
C GLN A 156 -13.27 6.85 -18.81
N ALA A 157 -14.40 6.54 -18.17
CA ALA A 157 -15.20 7.51 -17.42
C ALA A 157 -14.66 7.78 -15.99
N SER A 158 -13.62 7.06 -15.55
CA SER A 158 -13.08 7.18 -14.20
C SER A 158 -12.08 8.34 -14.05
N ARG A 159 -11.69 8.64 -12.80
CA ARG A 159 -10.60 9.59 -12.49
C ARG A 159 -9.19 8.97 -12.63
N GLY A 160 -9.10 7.74 -13.15
CA GLY A 160 -7.86 7.00 -13.31
C GLY A 160 -7.29 6.47 -12.00
N VAL A 161 -5.97 6.49 -11.89
CA VAL A 161 -5.22 5.99 -10.73
C VAL A 161 -4.11 6.97 -10.34
N CYS A 162 -3.58 6.83 -9.12
CA CYS A 162 -2.39 7.55 -8.70
C CYS A 162 -1.12 7.07 -9.44
N LEU A 163 -0.06 7.87 -9.43
CA LEU A 163 1.21 7.55 -10.11
C LEU A 163 1.83 6.22 -9.65
N PRO A 164 1.88 5.88 -8.35
CA PRO A 164 2.39 4.58 -7.91
C PRO A 164 1.60 3.41 -8.52
N HIS A 165 0.27 3.48 -8.49
CA HIS A 165 -0.57 2.43 -9.06
C HIS A 165 -0.55 2.40 -10.60
N ALA A 166 -0.32 3.54 -11.26
CA ALA A 166 -0.05 3.55 -12.69
C ALA A 166 1.24 2.78 -13.02
N ALA A 167 2.31 3.00 -12.26
CA ALA A 167 3.56 2.26 -12.43
C ALA A 167 3.36 0.76 -12.17
N ASP A 168 2.68 0.40 -11.08
CA ASP A 168 2.36 -1.00 -10.75
C ASP A 168 1.57 -1.71 -11.85
N LEU A 169 0.57 -1.03 -12.41
CA LEU A 169 -0.23 -1.54 -13.53
C LEU A 169 0.62 -1.74 -14.77
N LEU A 170 1.53 -0.82 -15.10
CA LEU A 170 2.43 -0.97 -16.25
C LEU A 170 3.40 -2.15 -16.06
N PHE A 171 4.01 -2.30 -14.89
CA PHE A 171 4.88 -3.44 -14.59
C PHE A 171 4.14 -4.78 -14.73
N ARG A 172 2.90 -4.86 -14.26
CA ARG A 172 2.08 -6.09 -14.32
C ARG A 172 1.47 -6.30 -15.70
N ALA A 173 1.13 -5.25 -16.44
CA ALA A 173 0.68 -5.35 -17.82
C ALA A 173 1.74 -5.99 -18.72
N GLN A 174 3.04 -5.81 -18.42
CA GLN A 174 4.11 -6.53 -19.13
C GLN A 174 4.05 -8.04 -18.94
N LYS A 175 3.52 -8.52 -17.82
CA LYS A 175 3.39 -9.95 -17.51
C LYS A 175 2.06 -10.54 -18.02
N HIS A 176 0.99 -9.75 -18.04
CA HIS A 176 -0.37 -10.26 -18.27
C HIS A 176 -1.00 -9.88 -19.62
N LEU A 177 -0.52 -8.82 -20.28
CA LEU A 177 -0.98 -8.39 -21.60
C LEU A 177 0.13 -8.58 -22.63
N SER A 178 -0.21 -8.81 -23.90
CA SER A 178 0.75 -8.99 -25.00
C SER A 178 0.33 -8.18 -26.23
N GLY A 179 1.29 -7.91 -27.12
CA GLY A 179 1.03 -7.30 -28.43
C GLY A 179 0.36 -5.93 -28.37
N SER A 180 -0.68 -5.74 -29.21
CA SER A 180 -1.49 -4.51 -29.26
C SER A 180 -2.17 -4.22 -27.93
N ALA A 181 -2.77 -5.22 -27.27
CA ALA A 181 -3.49 -5.03 -26.02
C ALA A 181 -2.64 -4.37 -24.92
N ARG A 182 -1.34 -4.68 -24.84
CA ARG A 182 -0.42 -4.02 -23.91
C ARG A 182 -0.19 -2.55 -24.25
N ARG A 183 -0.02 -2.24 -25.53
CA ARG A 183 0.18 -0.86 -26.02
C ARG A 183 -1.08 -0.03 -25.83
N ASP A 184 -2.24 -0.60 -26.13
CA ASP A 184 -3.54 0.05 -25.99
C ASP A 184 -3.83 0.34 -24.52
N PHE A 185 -3.54 -0.62 -23.63
CA PHE A 185 -3.65 -0.41 -22.19
C PHE A 185 -2.73 0.70 -21.69
N ALA A 186 -1.44 0.64 -22.04
CA ALA A 186 -0.46 1.64 -21.60
C ALA A 186 -0.84 3.05 -22.10
N THR A 187 -1.29 3.16 -23.35
CA THR A 187 -1.74 4.42 -23.93
C THR A 187 -2.97 4.95 -23.22
N SER A 188 -3.97 4.09 -22.97
CA SER A 188 -5.18 4.43 -22.22
C SER A 188 -4.85 4.91 -20.79
N LEU A 189 -4.01 4.17 -20.08
CA LEU A 189 -3.58 4.49 -18.71
C LEU A 189 -2.86 5.83 -18.63
N LEU A 190 -1.84 6.03 -19.46
CA LEU A 190 -1.06 7.26 -19.46
C LEU A 190 -1.89 8.47 -19.89
N SER A 191 -2.78 8.29 -20.87
CA SER A 191 -3.68 9.37 -21.30
C SER A 191 -4.63 9.80 -20.19
N LEU A 192 -5.21 8.84 -19.46
CA LEU A 192 -6.13 9.13 -18.37
C LEU A 192 -5.42 9.77 -17.17
N VAL A 193 -4.23 9.28 -16.80
CA VAL A 193 -3.41 9.89 -15.74
C VAL A 193 -3.01 11.31 -16.11
N LYS A 194 -2.56 11.54 -17.36
CA LYS A 194 -2.20 12.87 -17.86
C LYS A 194 -3.38 13.84 -17.83
N ALA A 195 -4.53 13.43 -18.38
CA ALA A 195 -5.72 14.28 -18.45
C ALA A 195 -6.18 14.71 -17.05
N ASN A 196 -6.19 13.77 -16.10
CA ASN A 196 -6.56 14.06 -14.72
C ASN A 196 -5.53 14.93 -13.99
N LEU A 197 -4.23 14.75 -14.25
CA LEU A 197 -3.18 15.57 -13.63
C LEU A 197 -3.20 17.01 -14.17
N VAL A 198 -3.52 17.20 -15.46
CA VAL A 198 -3.74 18.54 -16.03
C VAL A 198 -4.93 19.23 -15.35
N GLN A 199 -6.01 18.50 -15.05
CA GLN A 199 -7.14 19.08 -14.34
C GLN A 199 -6.80 19.42 -12.88
N ASP A 200 -6.06 18.55 -12.20
CA ASP A 200 -5.58 18.80 -10.84
C ASP A 200 -4.71 20.05 -10.74
N GLU A 201 -3.81 20.24 -11.70
CA GLU A 201 -2.93 21.39 -11.73
C GLU A 201 -3.73 22.70 -11.87
N LYS A 202 -4.71 22.74 -12.77
CA LYS A 202 -5.64 23.90 -12.90
C LYS A 202 -6.44 24.15 -11.64
N ASP A 203 -6.97 23.09 -11.03
CA ASP A 203 -7.77 23.22 -9.82
C ASP A 203 -6.90 23.67 -8.63
N LEU A 204 -5.64 23.25 -8.58
CA LEU A 204 -4.65 23.68 -7.58
C LEU A 204 -4.21 25.13 -7.80
N GLU A 205 -4.00 25.54 -9.04
CA GLU A 205 -3.75 26.94 -9.40
C GLU A 205 -4.92 27.81 -8.89
N TRP A 206 -6.17 27.43 -9.20
CA TRP A 206 -7.32 28.16 -8.70
C TRP A 206 -7.43 28.16 -7.17
N PHE A 207 -7.09 27.04 -6.52
CA PHE A 207 -7.00 26.98 -5.06
C PHE A 207 -6.02 28.02 -4.50
N THR A 208 -4.84 28.20 -5.11
CA THR A 208 -3.87 29.22 -4.67
C THR A 208 -4.38 30.64 -4.93
N LEU A 209 -4.98 30.90 -6.10
CA LEU A 209 -5.53 32.20 -6.47
C LEU A 209 -6.68 32.66 -5.58
N LYS A 210 -7.39 31.72 -4.93
CA LYS A 210 -8.47 32.02 -3.97
C LYS A 210 -8.01 32.74 -2.70
N PHE A 211 -6.72 32.70 -2.39
CA PHE A 211 -6.14 33.46 -1.27
C PHE A 211 -5.83 34.93 -1.63
N ASP A 212 -5.93 35.31 -2.91
CA ASP A 212 -5.94 36.72 -3.34
C ASP A 212 -7.31 37.36 -2.99
N TYR A 213 -7.28 38.52 -2.33
CA TYR A 213 -8.48 39.29 -1.96
C TYR A 213 -9.42 39.54 -3.15
N ARG A 214 -8.88 39.67 -4.37
CA ARG A 214 -9.65 39.89 -5.61
C ARG A 214 -10.54 38.70 -5.99
N ASN A 215 -10.19 37.49 -5.53
CA ASN A 215 -10.88 36.26 -5.88
C ASN A 215 -11.71 35.70 -4.73
N GLN A 216 -11.75 36.35 -3.56
CA GLN A 216 -12.44 35.85 -2.37
C GLN A 216 -13.93 35.54 -2.63
N GLN A 217 -14.62 36.41 -3.37
CA GLN A 217 -16.06 36.25 -3.68
C GLN A 217 -16.35 35.34 -4.88
N LYS A 218 -15.32 34.92 -5.64
CA LYS A 218 -15.52 34.03 -6.78
C LYS A 218 -15.80 32.59 -6.32
N PRO A 219 -16.59 31.78 -7.05
CA PRO A 219 -16.87 30.40 -6.65
C PRO A 219 -15.60 29.53 -6.66
N TRP A 220 -15.55 28.55 -5.76
CA TRP A 220 -14.42 27.61 -5.68
C TRP A 220 -14.40 26.56 -6.79
N GLY A 221 -15.55 26.24 -7.41
CA GLY A 221 -15.63 25.13 -8.35
C GLY A 221 -15.13 23.83 -7.72
N ASN A 222 -14.24 23.12 -8.43
CA ASN A 222 -13.65 21.84 -8.01
C ASN A 222 -12.32 21.99 -7.25
N SER A 223 -12.01 23.19 -6.76
CA SER A 223 -10.69 23.50 -6.20
C SER A 223 -10.57 23.30 -4.70
N ARG A 224 -11.68 23.15 -3.95
CA ARG A 224 -11.63 23.04 -2.48
C ARG A 224 -10.78 21.86 -2.01
N ASP A 225 -10.89 20.72 -2.70
CA ASP A 225 -10.17 19.48 -2.44
C ASP A 225 -8.93 19.32 -3.33
N ALA A 226 -8.54 20.35 -4.11
CA ALA A 226 -7.49 20.23 -5.12
C ALA A 226 -6.15 19.78 -4.54
N LEU A 227 -5.75 20.31 -3.37
CA LEU A 227 -4.51 19.93 -2.70
C LEU A 227 -4.52 18.43 -2.33
N GLU A 228 -5.56 17.98 -1.62
CA GLU A 228 -5.68 16.59 -1.17
C GLU A 228 -5.70 15.62 -2.36
N ARG A 229 -6.51 15.95 -3.36
CA ARG A 229 -6.64 15.15 -4.59
C ARG A 229 -5.32 15.05 -5.35
N THR A 230 -4.61 16.16 -5.50
CA THR A 230 -3.32 16.22 -6.21
C THR A 230 -2.25 15.44 -5.45
N VAL A 231 -2.12 15.64 -4.13
CA VAL A 231 -1.16 14.90 -3.30
C VAL A 231 -1.42 13.39 -3.39
N ASN A 232 -2.68 12.98 -3.28
CA ASN A 232 -3.08 11.57 -3.41
C ASN A 232 -2.82 11.01 -4.82
N ARG A 233 -3.01 11.80 -5.88
CA ARG A 233 -2.66 11.42 -7.26
C ARG A 233 -1.17 11.18 -7.42
N LEU A 234 -0.33 12.01 -6.80
CA LEU A 234 1.13 11.93 -6.94
C LEU A 234 1.75 10.80 -6.12
N ARG A 235 1.24 10.53 -4.90
CA ARG A 235 1.89 9.64 -3.93
C ARG A 235 1.07 8.42 -3.53
N GLY A 236 -0.14 8.28 -4.07
CA GLY A 236 -1.13 7.36 -3.53
C GLY A 236 -1.81 7.98 -2.30
N PHE A 237 -2.83 7.30 -1.79
CA PHE A 237 -3.62 7.81 -0.69
C PHE A 237 -2.77 8.05 0.56
N CYS A 238 -2.64 9.32 0.97
CA CYS A 238 -1.89 9.74 2.14
C CYS A 238 -2.54 10.89 2.92
N VAL A 239 -3.52 11.60 2.35
CA VAL A 239 -4.29 12.67 3.00
C VAL A 239 -5.79 12.58 2.65
N GLY A 240 -6.67 13.26 3.40
CA GLY A 240 -8.12 13.29 3.12
C GLY A 240 -8.88 12.05 3.61
N GLY A 241 -8.50 11.52 4.77
CA GLY A 241 -9.09 10.30 5.38
C GLY A 241 -10.22 10.52 6.39
N GLY A 242 -10.70 11.75 6.55
CA GLY A 242 -11.98 12.01 7.19
C GLY A 242 -13.07 11.99 6.13
N GLU A 243 -14.19 11.35 6.41
CA GLU A 243 -15.46 11.68 5.77
C GLU A 243 -15.52 13.20 5.64
N THR A 244 -15.77 13.71 4.44
CA THR A 244 -16.11 15.12 4.24
C THR A 244 -17.33 15.41 5.10
N GLN A 245 -17.08 15.89 6.33
CA GLN A 245 -18.08 16.49 7.19
C GLN A 245 -18.37 17.87 6.59
N GLU A 246 -19.61 17.96 6.10
CA GLU A 246 -20.42 19.17 5.85
C GLU A 246 -19.96 20.15 4.75
#